data_AF-V6SKA7-F1
#
_entry.id   AF-V6SKA7-F1
#
_cell.length_a   1.000
_cell.length_b   1.000
_cell.length_c   1.000
_cell.angle_alpha   90.00
_cell.angle_beta   90.00
_cell.angle_gamma   90.00
#
_symmetry.space_group_name_H-M   'P 1'
#
loop_
_entity.id
_entity.type
_entity.pdbx_description
1 polymer ?
#
loop_
_entity_poly.entity_id
_entity_poly.type
_entity_poly.pdbx_seq_one_letter_code
_entity_poly.pdbx_strand_id
1 'polypeptide(L)'
;MWLHILVFLLTFCLMEFMAWFSHKYIMHGFLWCLHEDHHRKNHDSWFEHNDAFFVFYAIISITFFLLWKFDILSIGLAIGIGIFVYGLTYFMVHDIFIHQRFKLFRNANSRYAKAVRRAHKMHHKHMGKEDGECFGMLLFPRKYFKQ
;
A
#
# COMPACT_ATOMS: atom_id res chain seq x y z
N MET A 1 18.47 3.07 20.79
CA MET A 1 17.70 1.85 20.49
C MET A 1 16.18 2.06 20.59
N TRP A 2 15.62 2.32 21.78
CA TRP A 2 14.15 2.47 21.96
C TRP A 2 13.50 3.53 21.08
N LEU A 3 14.14 4.70 20.93
CA LEU A 3 13.68 5.74 20.01
C LEU A 3 13.54 5.24 18.57
N HIS A 4 14.48 4.44 18.07
CA HIS A 4 14.42 3.91 16.71
C HIS A 4 13.29 2.89 16.55
N ILE A 5 13.05 2.06 17.56
CA ILE A 5 11.92 1.12 17.55
C ILE A 5 10.60 1.90 17.52
N LEU A 6 10.46 2.93 18.35
CA LEU A 6 9.27 3.78 18.37
C LEU A 6 9.05 4.48 17.03
N VAL A 7 10.11 5.09 16.47
CA VAL A 7 10.06 5.75 15.16
C VAL A 7 9.69 4.77 14.07
N PHE A 8 10.28 3.57 14.05
CA PHE A 8 9.93 2.52 13.10
C PHE A 8 8.44 2.16 13.15
N LEU A 9 7.91 1.88 14.36
CA LEU A 9 6.50 1.53 14.55
C LEU A 9 5.58 2.68 14.15
N LEU A 10 5.93 3.91 14.52
CA LEU A 10 5.16 5.10 14.16
C LEU A 10 5.15 5.31 12.65
N THR A 11 6.31 5.22 11.99
CA THR A 11 6.41 5.33 10.54
C THR A 11 5.58 4.26 9.84
N PHE A 12 5.67 3.00 10.27
CA PHE A 12 4.87 1.91 9.70
C PHE A 12 3.36 2.19 9.82
N CYS A 13 2.89 2.63 10.99
CA CYS A 13 1.47 2.96 11.19
C CYS A 13 1.02 4.20 10.40
N LEU A 14 1.85 5.24 10.33
CA LEU A 14 1.57 6.45 9.55
C LEU A 14 1.54 6.17 8.05
N MET A 15 2.30 5.18 7.58
CA MET A 15 2.27 4.77 6.18
C MET A 15 0.90 4.22 5.75
N GLU A 16 0.10 3.64 6.65
CA GLU A 16 -1.29 3.26 6.32
C GLU A 16 -2.13 4.49 6.01
N PHE A 17 -1.98 5.55 6.79
CA PHE A 17 -2.64 6.82 6.51
C PHE A 17 -2.13 7.44 5.20
N MET A 18 -0.80 7.44 4.97
CA MET A 18 -0.26 7.96 3.71
C MET A 18 -0.69 7.16 2.49
N ALA A 19 -0.74 5.84 2.59
CA ALA A 19 -1.23 4.98 1.51
C ALA A 19 -2.69 5.30 1.21
N TRP A 20 -3.55 5.38 2.23
CA TRP A 20 -4.94 5.81 2.06
C TRP A 20 -5.06 7.19 1.40
N PHE A 21 -4.27 8.17 1.87
CA PHE A 21 -4.31 9.54 1.37
C PHE A 21 -3.85 9.60 -0.10
N SER A 22 -2.71 9.00 -0.41
CA SER A 22 -2.19 8.92 -1.77
C SER A 22 -3.17 8.18 -2.67
N HIS A 23 -3.72 7.07 -2.22
CA HIS A 23 -4.66 6.29 -3.00
C HIS A 23 -5.92 7.11 -3.34
N LYS A 24 -6.53 7.75 -2.35
CA LYS A 24 -7.77 8.51 -2.55
C LYS A 24 -7.57 9.81 -3.35
N TYR A 25 -6.53 10.59 -3.05
CA TYR A 25 -6.41 11.96 -3.55
C TYR A 25 -5.38 12.13 -4.67
N ILE A 26 -4.38 11.24 -4.74
CA ILE A 26 -3.32 11.31 -5.76
C ILE A 26 -3.63 10.30 -6.88
N MET A 27 -3.78 9.03 -6.53
CA MET A 27 -3.98 7.93 -7.48
C MET A 27 -5.37 7.99 -8.11
N HIS A 28 -6.45 8.19 -7.33
CA HIS A 28 -7.78 8.51 -7.86
C HIS A 28 -8.00 10.00 -8.18
N GLY A 29 -6.93 10.78 -8.20
CA GLY A 29 -6.95 12.19 -8.53
C GLY A 29 -6.18 12.48 -9.82
N PHE A 30 -5.14 13.30 -9.71
CA PHE A 30 -4.38 13.76 -10.88
C PHE A 30 -3.44 12.71 -11.46
N LEU A 31 -3.09 11.65 -10.72
CA LEU A 31 -2.30 10.51 -11.22
C LEU A 31 -3.17 9.30 -11.58
N TRP A 32 -4.45 9.52 -11.88
CA TRP A 32 -5.35 8.47 -12.36
C TRP A 32 -4.81 7.72 -13.57
N CYS A 33 -4.11 8.40 -14.48
CA CYS A 33 -3.49 7.77 -15.65
C CYS A 33 -2.48 6.65 -15.29
N LEU A 34 -1.87 6.70 -14.10
CA LEU A 34 -0.96 5.66 -13.60
C LEU A 34 -1.69 4.57 -12.80
N HIS A 35 -2.94 4.79 -12.40
CA HIS A 35 -3.69 3.86 -11.56
C HIS A 35 -4.87 3.20 -12.30
N GLU A 36 -5.27 3.75 -13.44
CA GLU A 36 -6.42 3.28 -14.21
C GLU A 36 -6.25 1.84 -14.69
N ASP A 37 -5.05 1.47 -15.13
CA ASP A 37 -4.75 0.15 -15.67
C ASP A 37 -4.82 -0.96 -14.60
N HIS A 38 -4.54 -0.58 -13.35
CA HIS A 38 -4.72 -1.42 -12.19
C HIS A 38 -6.22 -1.69 -11.89
N HIS A 39 -7.08 -0.70 -12.07
CA HIS A 39 -8.55 -0.88 -11.95
C HIS A 39 -9.16 -1.58 -13.17
N ARG A 40 -8.68 -1.28 -14.36
CA ARG A 40 -9.14 -1.81 -15.64
C ARG A 40 -7.94 -2.38 -16.38
N LYS A 41 -7.77 -3.70 -16.25
CA LYS A 41 -6.74 -4.43 -17.00
C LYS A 41 -7.07 -4.41 -18.49
N ASN A 42 -6.61 -3.37 -19.16
CA ASN A 42 -6.79 -3.15 -20.59
C ASN A 42 -5.56 -3.63 -21.40
N HIS A 43 -4.65 -4.36 -20.76
CA HIS A 43 -3.42 -4.85 -21.35
C HIS A 43 -3.02 -6.23 -20.79
N ASP A 44 -2.24 -6.99 -21.57
CA ASP A 44 -1.69 -8.30 -21.18
C ASP A 44 -0.28 -8.20 -20.56
N SER A 45 0.21 -6.99 -20.26
CA SER A 45 1.49 -6.82 -19.56
C SER A 45 1.44 -7.32 -18.12
N TRP A 46 2.54 -7.93 -17.68
CA TRP A 46 2.77 -8.30 -16.29
C TRP A 46 2.99 -7.09 -15.38
N PHE A 47 3.60 -6.03 -15.91
CA PHE A 47 3.80 -4.75 -15.25
C PHE A 47 2.56 -3.86 -15.42
N GLU A 48 2.22 -3.13 -14.37
CA GLU A 48 1.17 -2.11 -14.34
C GLU A 48 1.85 -0.75 -14.16
N HIS A 49 1.35 0.32 -14.77
CA HIS A 49 1.81 1.70 -14.55
C HIS A 49 1.72 2.06 -13.06
N ASN A 50 0.79 1.43 -12.35
CA ASN A 50 0.64 1.53 -10.90
C ASN A 50 1.92 1.12 -10.15
N ASP A 51 2.78 0.29 -10.75
CA ASP A 51 4.08 -0.09 -10.16
C ASP A 51 4.99 1.13 -9.93
N ALA A 52 4.75 2.24 -10.64
CA ALA A 52 5.46 3.51 -10.42
C ALA A 52 5.32 4.02 -8.97
N PHE A 53 4.19 3.76 -8.30
CA PHE A 53 4.01 4.16 -6.90
C PHE A 53 4.91 3.36 -5.95
N PHE A 54 5.14 2.08 -6.21
CA PHE A 54 6.12 1.29 -5.45
C PHE A 54 7.54 1.82 -5.63
N VAL A 55 7.92 2.17 -6.87
CA VAL A 55 9.22 2.77 -7.16
C VAL A 55 9.39 4.11 -6.44
N PHE A 56 8.36 4.96 -6.46
CA PHE A 56 8.36 6.25 -5.77
C PHE A 56 8.62 6.09 -4.26
N TYR A 57 7.89 5.20 -3.58
CA TYR A 57 8.09 4.96 -2.15
C TYR A 57 9.41 4.24 -1.85
N ALA A 58 9.91 3.41 -2.76
CA ALA A 58 11.25 2.82 -2.64
C ALA A 58 12.33 3.91 -2.67
N ILE A 59 12.22 4.90 -3.56
CA ILE A 59 13.14 6.04 -3.60
C ILE A 59 13.12 6.81 -2.27
N ILE A 60 11.92 7.15 -1.75
CA ILE A 60 11.80 7.84 -0.45
C ILE A 60 12.46 7.01 0.66
N SER A 61 12.19 5.71 0.71
CA SER A 61 12.81 4.80 1.67
C SER A 61 14.33 4.84 1.57
N ILE A 62 14.89 4.67 0.36
CA ILE A 62 16.34 4.71 0.11
C ILE A 62 16.93 6.07 0.52
N THR A 63 16.25 7.19 0.26
CA THR A 63 16.69 8.51 0.73
C THR A 63 16.89 8.54 2.24
N PHE A 64 15.94 8.00 3.02
CA PHE A 64 16.09 7.92 4.49
C PHE A 64 17.24 7.01 4.93
N PHE A 65 17.51 5.91 4.22
CA PHE A 65 18.70 5.09 4.44
C PHE A 65 19.99 5.88 4.16
N LEU A 66 20.03 6.66 3.08
CA LEU A 66 21.20 7.48 2.73
C LEU A 66 21.42 8.61 3.73
N LEU A 67 20.36 9.29 4.17
CA LEU A 67 20.45 10.34 5.20
C LEU A 67 20.99 9.78 6.51
N TRP A 68 20.64 8.55 6.86
CA TRP A 68 21.26 7.88 8.00
C TRP A 68 22.72 7.48 7.72
N LYS A 69 23.01 6.92 6.55
CA LYS A 69 24.35 6.45 6.17
C LYS A 69 25.39 7.58 6.15
N PHE A 70 24.98 8.79 5.80
CA PHE A 70 25.83 9.99 5.79
C PHE A 70 25.73 10.83 7.07
N ASP A 71 25.19 10.26 8.15
CA ASP A 71 25.06 10.89 9.47
C ASP A 71 24.26 12.23 9.48
N ILE A 72 23.43 12.47 8.46
CA ILE A 72 22.56 13.66 8.34
C ILE A 72 21.32 13.52 9.24
N LEU A 73 20.76 12.31 9.34
CA LEU A 73 19.58 12.04 10.15
C LEU A 73 19.74 10.72 10.91
N SER A 74 19.98 10.82 12.22
CA SER A 74 20.22 9.66 13.09
C SER A 74 19.06 8.66 13.10
N ILE A 75 17.81 9.13 13.08
CA ILE A 75 16.61 8.28 13.01
C ILE A 75 16.26 7.79 11.60
N GLY A 76 17.02 8.20 10.57
CA GLY A 76 16.73 7.95 9.16
C GLY A 76 16.58 6.45 8.85
N LEU A 77 17.42 5.60 9.44
CA LEU A 77 17.32 4.15 9.24
C LEU A 77 15.97 3.59 9.72
N ALA A 78 15.48 4.04 10.87
CA ALA A 78 14.20 3.58 11.41
C ALA A 78 13.02 3.98 10.52
N ILE A 79 13.06 5.21 9.98
CA ILE A 79 12.05 5.71 9.04
C ILE A 79 12.11 4.92 7.73
N GLY A 80 13.30 4.78 7.13
CA GLY A 80 13.49 4.02 5.90
C GLY A 80 12.99 2.58 6.04
N ILE A 81 13.37 1.88 7.12
CA ILE A 81 12.88 0.53 7.38
C ILE A 81 11.35 0.51 7.58
N GLY A 82 10.78 1.50 8.27
CA GLY A 82 9.33 1.61 8.46
C GLY A 82 8.56 1.72 7.14
N ILE A 83 9.04 2.58 6.23
CA ILE A 83 8.48 2.74 4.89
C ILE A 83 8.63 1.44 4.09
N PHE A 84 9.82 0.84 4.09
CA PHE A 84 10.09 -0.40 3.38
C PHE A 84 9.20 -1.55 3.86
N VAL A 85 9.11 -1.78 5.18
CA VAL A 85 8.31 -2.87 5.75
C VAL A 85 6.82 -2.66 5.48
N TYR A 86 6.34 -1.42 5.53
CA TYR A 86 4.97 -1.12 5.10
C TYR A 86 4.77 -1.39 3.61
N GLY A 87 5.66 -0.92 2.73
CA GLY A 87 5.60 -1.17 1.29
C GLY A 87 5.62 -2.66 0.95
N LEU A 88 6.46 -3.45 1.62
CA LEU A 88 6.49 -4.90 1.50
C LEU A 88 5.17 -5.53 1.96
N THR A 89 4.63 -5.08 3.09
CA THR A 89 3.33 -5.55 3.60
C THR A 89 2.22 -5.22 2.61
N TYR A 90 2.20 -4.00 2.08
CA TYR A 90 1.25 -3.57 1.07
C TYR A 90 1.32 -4.48 -0.15
N PHE A 91 2.51 -4.68 -0.73
CA PHE A 91 2.71 -5.57 -1.87
C PHE A 91 2.26 -7.01 -1.61
N MET A 92 2.57 -7.56 -0.42
CA MET A 92 2.14 -8.91 -0.05
C MET A 92 0.62 -9.02 0.06
N VAL A 93 -0.07 -8.02 0.60
CA VAL A 93 -1.52 -8.04 0.76
C VAL A 93 -2.21 -7.74 -0.58
N HIS A 94 -1.79 -6.68 -1.24
CA HIS A 94 -2.37 -6.17 -2.48
C HIS A 94 -2.07 -7.07 -3.68
N ASP A 95 -0.82 -7.07 -4.14
CA ASP A 95 -0.42 -7.69 -5.40
C ASP A 95 -0.38 -9.22 -5.32
N ILE A 96 0.09 -9.75 -4.19
CA ILE A 96 0.18 -11.21 -3.99
C ILE A 96 -1.18 -11.74 -3.54
N PHE A 97 -1.69 -11.31 -2.39
CA PHE A 97 -2.86 -11.94 -1.78
C PHE A 97 -4.20 -11.56 -2.45
N ILE A 98 -4.41 -10.31 -2.84
CA ILE A 98 -5.67 -9.87 -3.46
C ILE A 98 -5.65 -10.03 -4.99
N HIS A 99 -4.69 -9.40 -5.68
CA HIS A 99 -4.60 -9.41 -7.14
C HIS A 99 -3.99 -10.68 -7.72
N GLN A 100 -3.33 -11.51 -6.90
CA GLN A 100 -2.75 -12.78 -7.33
C GLN A 100 -1.80 -12.63 -8.53
N ARG A 101 -1.06 -11.51 -8.61
CA ARG A 101 0.05 -11.32 -9.57
C ARG A 101 1.11 -12.40 -9.38
N PHE A 102 1.24 -12.86 -8.13
CA PHE A 102 1.95 -14.08 -7.76
C PHE A 102 0.95 -15.05 -7.12
N LYS A 103 0.99 -16.33 -7.51
CA LYS A 103 0.05 -17.36 -7.04
C LYS A 103 0.38 -17.87 -5.62
N LEU A 104 0.65 -16.96 -4.69
CA LEU A 104 0.90 -17.25 -3.28
C LEU A 104 -0.29 -16.78 -2.43
N PHE A 105 -0.51 -17.43 -1.27
CA PHE A 105 -1.60 -17.13 -0.33
C PHE A 105 -3.04 -17.15 -0.88
N ARG A 106 -3.27 -17.71 -2.08
CA ARG A 106 -4.60 -17.82 -2.70
C ARG A 106 -5.63 -18.47 -1.79
N ASN A 107 -5.21 -19.50 -1.05
CA ASN A 107 -6.08 -20.31 -0.21
C ASN A 107 -6.25 -19.76 1.22
N ALA A 108 -5.64 -18.61 1.55
CA ALA A 108 -5.82 -18.00 2.86
C ALA A 108 -7.30 -17.62 3.08
N ASN A 109 -7.88 -18.12 4.16
CA ASN A 109 -9.33 -18.14 4.40
C ASN A 109 -9.75 -17.55 5.76
N SER A 110 -8.84 -16.90 6.48
CA SER A 110 -9.12 -16.29 7.78
C SER A 110 -10.20 -15.21 7.67
N ARG A 111 -10.84 -14.89 8.81
CA ARG A 111 -11.89 -13.85 8.86
C ARG A 111 -11.39 -12.50 8.35
N TYR A 112 -10.14 -12.15 8.71
CA TYR A 112 -9.47 -10.94 8.25
C TYR A 112 -9.16 -10.99 6.75
N ALA A 113 -8.56 -12.09 6.28
CA ALA A 113 -8.22 -12.29 4.86
C ALA A 113 -9.46 -12.14 3.95
N LYS A 114 -10.58 -12.74 4.34
CA LYS A 114 -11.86 -12.59 3.62
C LYS A 114 -12.37 -11.15 3.64
N ALA A 115 -12.27 -10.46 4.77
CA ALA A 115 -12.74 -9.09 4.93
C ALA A 115 -11.93 -8.09 4.07
N VAL A 116 -10.59 -8.21 4.07
CA VAL A 116 -9.68 -7.42 3.22
C VAL A 116 -10.05 -7.58 1.75
N ARG A 117 -10.16 -8.81 1.25
CA ARG A 117 -10.54 -9.06 -0.17
C ARG A 117 -11.88 -8.43 -0.53
N ARG A 118 -12.86 -8.47 0.38
CA ARG A 118 -14.18 -7.87 0.14
C ARG A 118 -14.10 -6.35 0.10
N ALA A 119 -13.40 -5.73 1.05
CA ALA A 119 -13.20 -4.28 1.08
C ALA A 119 -12.53 -3.81 -0.23
N HIS A 120 -11.45 -4.47 -0.62
CA HIS A 120 -10.71 -4.15 -1.85
C HIS A 120 -11.50 -4.41 -3.13
N LYS A 121 -12.30 -5.49 -3.17
CA LYS A 121 -13.21 -5.75 -4.30
C LYS A 121 -14.26 -4.64 -4.43
N MET A 122 -14.79 -4.15 -3.32
CA MET A 122 -15.77 -3.06 -3.33
C MET A 122 -15.16 -1.72 -3.74
N HIS A 123 -13.90 -1.51 -3.40
CA HIS A 123 -13.11 -0.40 -3.90
C HIS A 123 -12.99 -0.44 -5.43
N HIS A 124 -12.54 -1.55 -6.02
CA HIS A 124 -12.43 -1.67 -7.49
C HIS A 124 -13.75 -1.61 -8.24
N LYS A 125 -14.89 -1.88 -7.57
CA LYS A 125 -16.21 -1.78 -8.20
C LYS A 125 -16.55 -0.34 -8.59
N HIS A 126 -16.02 0.65 -7.88
CA HIS A 126 -16.26 2.07 -8.15
C HIS A 126 -14.97 2.73 -8.60
N MET A 127 -14.98 3.32 -9.79
CA MET A 127 -13.76 3.85 -10.43
C MET A 127 -13.42 5.28 -9.96
N GLY A 128 -14.40 6.02 -9.45
CA GLY A 128 -14.24 7.41 -9.00
C GLY A 128 -14.03 7.52 -7.49
N LYS A 129 -13.34 8.57 -7.05
CA LYS A 129 -13.09 8.86 -5.62
C LYS A 129 -14.35 9.20 -4.80
N GLU A 130 -15.41 9.69 -5.46
CA GLU A 130 -16.64 10.16 -4.81
C GLU A 130 -17.55 8.99 -4.40
N ASP A 131 -17.69 8.00 -5.29
CA ASP A 131 -18.45 6.76 -5.03
C ASP A 131 -17.56 5.61 -4.52
N GLY A 132 -16.24 5.83 -4.54
CA GLY A 132 -15.23 4.88 -4.07
C GLY A 132 -15.27 4.72 -2.56
N GLU A 133 -15.42 3.49 -2.10
CA GLU A 133 -15.26 3.13 -0.70
C GLU A 133 -13.93 2.37 -0.52
N CYS A 134 -13.31 2.46 0.66
CA CYS A 134 -12.17 1.63 1.08
C CYS A 134 -10.83 1.84 0.33
N PHE A 135 -10.28 3.05 0.39
CA PHE A 135 -8.93 3.33 -0.14
C PHE A 135 -7.77 2.83 0.75
N GLY A 136 -8.04 2.40 1.98
CA GLY A 136 -7.04 1.86 2.90
C GLY A 136 -6.74 0.38 2.60
N MET A 137 -5.52 -0.07 2.92
CA MET A 137 -5.07 -1.43 2.62
C MET A 137 -5.32 -2.38 3.81
N LEU A 138 -4.81 -2.02 4.98
CA LEU A 138 -4.89 -2.82 6.20
C LEU A 138 -6.07 -2.38 7.08
N LEU A 139 -6.42 -1.09 7.01
CA LEU A 139 -7.52 -0.52 7.76
C LEU A 139 -8.69 -0.21 6.82
N PHE A 140 -9.77 -0.96 7.00
CA PHE A 140 -11.00 -0.83 6.22
C PHE A 140 -12.24 -0.87 7.15
N PRO A 141 -13.39 -0.34 6.69
CA PRO A 141 -14.61 -0.29 7.49
C PRO A 141 -15.03 -1.65 8.05
N ARG A 142 -15.49 -1.67 9.31
CA ARG A 142 -15.88 -2.92 10.00
C ARG A 142 -17.00 -3.70 9.31
N LYS A 143 -17.81 -3.06 8.45
CA LYS A 143 -18.89 -3.71 7.70
C LYS A 143 -18.41 -4.92 6.90
N TYR A 144 -17.18 -4.92 6.40
CA TYR A 144 -16.65 -6.05 5.61
C TYR A 144 -16.27 -7.29 6.44
N PHE A 145 -16.29 -7.22 7.77
CA PHE A 145 -16.17 -8.42 8.61
C PHE A 145 -17.50 -9.16 8.76
N LYS A 146 -18.62 -8.46 8.64
CA LYS A 146 -19.96 -9.04 8.65
C LYS A 146 -20.24 -9.54 7.24
N GLN A 147 -20.77 -10.75 7.13
CA GLN A 147 -21.04 -11.41 5.85
C GLN A 147 -22.14 -10.67 5.10
#